data_AF-A0A7Y3L9H9-F1
#
_entry.id   AF-A0A7Y3L9H9-F1
#
_cell.length_a   1.000
_cell.length_b   1.000
_cell.length_c   1.000
_cell.angle_alpha   90.00
_cell.angle_beta   90.00
_cell.angle_gamma   90.00
#
_symmetry.space_group_name_H-M   'P 1'
#
loop_
_entity.id
_entity.type
_entity.pdbx_description
1 polymer ?
#
loop_
_entity_poly.entity_id
_entity_poly.type
_entity_poly.pdbx_seq_one_letter_code
_entity_poly.pdbx_strand_id
1 'polypeptide(L)'
;EHVHEALTVRDLARRSAMSPRTFARRFVASTGTTPHQWIQHQRVHLAQQLLETSDLSIDQVAERSGLGSADNLRQHFGRILLTTPQAYRRAFQARRTA
;
A
#
# COMPACT_ATOMS: atom_id res chain seq x y z
N GLU A 1 -9.15 18.29 0.80
CA GLU A 1 -10.17 17.22 0.98
C GLU A 1 -9.98 16.16 -0.11
N HIS A 2 -10.31 14.88 0.16
CA HIS A 2 -9.98 13.61 -0.56
C HIS A 2 -8.71 12.87 -0.10
N VAL A 3 -8.45 12.78 1.22
CA VAL A 3 -7.29 12.03 1.75
C VAL A 3 -7.55 10.50 1.82
N HIS A 4 -8.74 10.07 1.41
CA HIS A 4 -9.17 8.66 1.48
C HIS A 4 -9.22 8.00 0.09
N GLU A 5 -9.08 8.77 -0.99
CA GLU A 5 -9.10 8.19 -2.33
C GLU A 5 -7.78 7.49 -2.60
N ALA A 6 -7.91 6.20 -2.84
CA ALA A 6 -6.87 5.29 -3.27
C ALA A 6 -6.06 5.93 -4.43
N LEU A 7 -4.86 6.43 -4.14
CA LEU A 7 -3.96 7.08 -5.12
C LEU A 7 -3.84 6.24 -6.40
N THR A 8 -4.27 6.78 -7.54
CA THR A 8 -4.24 6.08 -8.83
C THR A 8 -3.07 6.54 -9.70
N VAL A 9 -2.73 5.74 -10.72
CA VAL A 9 -1.74 6.14 -11.75
C VAL A 9 -2.18 7.41 -12.47
N ARG A 10 -3.49 7.62 -12.66
CA ARG A 10 -4.04 8.83 -13.29
C ARG A 10 -3.79 10.06 -12.43
N ASP A 11 -3.91 9.93 -11.11
CA ASP A 11 -3.66 11.04 -10.18
C ASP A 11 -2.19 11.42 -10.16
N LEU A 12 -1.30 10.42 -10.14
CA LEU A 12 0.14 10.65 -10.23
C LEU A 12 0.52 11.32 -11.56
N ALA A 13 -0.02 10.84 -12.68
CA ALA A 13 0.21 11.44 -13.98
C ALA A 13 -0.27 12.90 -14.04
N ARG A 14 -1.45 13.19 -13.48
CA ARG A 14 -2.00 14.54 -13.40
C ARG A 14 -1.10 15.46 -12.56
N ARG A 15 -0.63 15.00 -11.40
CA ARG A 15 0.30 15.74 -10.53
C ARG A 15 1.65 16.02 -11.21
N SER A 16 2.07 15.16 -12.13
CA SER A 16 3.29 15.34 -12.92
C SER A 16 3.06 16.11 -14.23
N ALA A 17 1.87 16.69 -14.47
CA ALA A 17 1.51 17.37 -15.72
C ALA A 17 1.73 16.49 -16.99
N MET A 18 1.44 15.19 -16.87
CA MET A 18 1.64 14.22 -17.96
C MET A 18 0.35 13.43 -18.24
N SER A 19 0.23 12.96 -19.49
CA SER A 19 -0.73 11.91 -19.78
C SER A 19 -0.33 10.61 -19.06
N PRO A 20 -1.28 9.73 -18.70
CA PRO A 20 -0.98 8.46 -18.03
C PRO A 20 0.04 7.59 -18.77
N ARG A 21 0.00 7.59 -20.11
CA ARG A 21 0.95 6.85 -20.95
C ARG A 21 2.37 7.40 -20.85
N THR A 22 2.54 8.71 -20.97
CA THR A 22 3.86 9.35 -20.86
C THR A 22 4.42 9.18 -19.46
N PHE A 23 3.58 9.35 -18.44
CA PHE A 23 3.94 9.12 -17.05
C PHE A 23 4.42 7.68 -16.84
N ALA A 24 3.64 6.67 -17.22
CA ALA A 24 4.01 5.27 -17.02
C ALA A 24 5.34 4.91 -17.69
N ARG A 25 5.57 5.38 -18.93
CA ARG A 25 6.85 5.14 -19.63
C ARG A 25 8.03 5.77 -18.90
N ARG A 26 7.91 7.04 -18.49
CA ARG A 26 8.99 7.74 -17.76
C ARG A 26 9.22 7.13 -16.38
N PHE A 27 8.15 6.76 -15.70
CA PHE A 27 8.21 6.13 -14.39
C PHE A 27 8.98 4.81 -14.43
N VAL A 28 8.69 3.93 -15.40
CA VAL A 28 9.45 2.69 -15.59
C VAL A 28 10.92 2.99 -15.89
N ALA A 29 11.20 3.95 -16.78
CA ALA A 29 12.57 4.34 -17.10
C ALA A 29 13.36 4.87 -15.89
N SER A 30 12.69 5.53 -14.95
CA SER A 30 13.33 6.11 -13.75
C SER A 30 13.37 5.16 -12.55
N THR A 31 12.40 4.27 -12.38
CA THR A 31 12.21 3.45 -11.16
C THR A 31 12.39 1.95 -11.40
N GLY A 32 12.47 1.51 -12.65
CA GLY A 32 12.54 0.09 -13.01
C GLY A 32 11.25 -0.70 -12.80
N THR A 33 10.18 -0.08 -12.32
CA THR A 33 8.89 -0.75 -12.07
C THR A 33 7.72 0.03 -12.65
N THR A 34 6.57 -0.63 -12.81
CA THR A 34 5.36 0.05 -13.29
C THR A 34 4.75 0.91 -12.17
N PRO A 35 4.11 2.05 -12.50
CA PRO A 35 3.40 2.84 -11.50
C PRO A 35 2.40 2.05 -10.67
N HIS A 36 1.68 1.11 -11.29
CA HIS A 36 0.71 0.29 -10.59
C HIS A 36 1.37 -0.59 -9.53
N GLN A 37 2.44 -1.31 -9.88
CA GLN A 37 3.19 -2.12 -8.92
C GLN A 37 3.75 -1.26 -7.79
N TRP A 38 4.35 -0.11 -8.12
CA TRP A 38 4.85 0.82 -7.11
C TRP A 38 3.77 1.27 -6.15
N ILE A 39 2.58 1.65 -6.65
CA ILE A 39 1.43 2.01 -5.81
C ILE A 39 1.07 0.86 -4.88
N GLN A 40 1.00 -0.39 -5.37
CA GLN A 40 0.67 -1.54 -4.51
C GLN A 40 1.71 -1.73 -3.40
N HIS A 41 3.01 -1.54 -3.69
CA HIS A 41 4.04 -1.57 -2.65
C HIS A 41 3.86 -0.45 -1.62
N GLN A 42 3.54 0.77 -2.05
CA GLN A 42 3.28 1.87 -1.10
C GLN A 42 2.06 1.61 -0.23
N ARG A 43 1.01 0.98 -0.76
CA ARG A 43 -0.17 0.61 0.03
C ARG A 43 0.16 -0.44 1.09
N VAL A 44 0.97 -1.45 0.74
CA VAL A 44 1.44 -2.44 1.72
C VAL A 44 2.30 -1.77 2.79
N HIS A 45 3.19 -0.84 2.41
CA HIS A 45 4.00 -0.10 3.37
C HIS A 45 3.14 0.71 4.35
N LEU A 46 2.12 1.43 3.85
CA LEU A 46 1.17 2.14 4.69
C LEU A 46 0.39 1.19 5.61
N ALA A 47 -0.02 0.02 5.10
CA ALA A 47 -0.66 -1.00 5.92
C ALA A 47 0.25 -1.50 7.05
N GLN A 48 1.55 -1.72 6.80
CA GLN A 48 2.52 -2.05 7.85
C GLN A 48 2.57 -0.96 8.92
N GLN A 49 2.72 0.31 8.51
CA GLN A 49 2.73 1.44 9.44
C GLN A 49 1.46 1.49 10.31
N LEU A 50 0.28 1.30 9.71
CA LEU A 50 -0.99 1.28 10.45
C LEU A 50 -1.07 0.09 11.42
N LEU A 51 -0.59 -1.10 11.03
CA LEU A 51 -0.56 -2.28 11.91
C LEU A 51 0.38 -2.08 13.10
N GLU A 52 1.45 -1.31 12.93
CA GLU A 52 2.48 -1.04 13.94
C GLU A 52 2.11 0.08 14.91
N THR A 53 1.38 1.09 14.43
CA THR A 53 1.13 2.35 15.17
C THR A 53 -0.30 2.50 15.68
N SER A 54 -1.20 1.56 15.36
CA SER A 54 -2.60 1.65 15.74
C SER A 54 -3.26 0.30 16.06
N ASP A 55 -4.36 0.37 16.79
CA ASP A 55 -5.21 -0.79 17.15
C ASP A 55 -6.37 -1.02 16.16
N LEU A 56 -6.28 -0.45 14.95
CA LEU A 56 -7.30 -0.59 13.93
C LEU A 56 -7.58 -2.06 13.57
N SER A 57 -8.82 -2.39 13.24
CA SER A 57 -9.15 -3.71 12.71
C SER A 57 -8.45 -3.96 11.36
N ILE A 58 -8.29 -5.23 10.96
CA ILE A 58 -7.68 -5.56 9.66
C ILE A 58 -8.49 -4.96 8.49
N ASP A 59 -9.82 -4.90 8.61
CA ASP A 59 -10.68 -4.26 7.61
C ASP A 59 -10.43 -2.75 7.54
N GLN A 60 -10.32 -2.07 8.69
CA GLN A 60 -10.00 -0.64 8.72
C GLN A 60 -8.60 -0.34 8.16
N VAL A 61 -7.63 -1.20 8.41
CA VAL A 61 -6.29 -1.08 7.81
C VAL A 61 -6.35 -1.25 6.30
N ALA A 62 -7.11 -2.23 5.79
CA ALA A 62 -7.27 -2.43 4.35
C ALA A 62 -7.89 -1.21 3.67
N GLU A 63 -8.93 -0.64 4.26
CA GLU A 63 -9.59 0.56 3.73
C GLU A 63 -8.64 1.77 3.75
N ARG A 64 -7.99 2.04 4.89
CA ARG A 64 -7.11 3.22 5.05
C ARG A 64 -5.81 3.14 4.26
N SER A 65 -5.30 1.93 4.01
CA SER A 65 -4.20 1.70 3.07
C SER A 65 -4.66 1.73 1.60
N GLY A 66 -5.98 1.79 1.37
CA GLY A 66 -6.64 1.74 0.08
C GLY A 66 -6.45 0.41 -0.67
N LEU A 67 -6.21 -0.68 0.05
CA LEU A 67 -6.34 -2.04 -0.47
C LEU A 67 -7.81 -2.49 -0.49
N GLY A 68 -8.70 -1.74 0.16
CA GLY A 68 -10.16 -1.81 0.04
C GLY A 68 -10.82 -2.96 0.81
N SER A 69 -10.20 -4.14 0.88
CA SER A 69 -10.73 -5.26 1.66
C SER A 69 -9.64 -6.04 2.38
N ALA A 70 -10.00 -6.70 3.48
CA ALA A 70 -9.07 -7.54 4.22
C ALA A 70 -8.57 -8.74 3.39
N ASP A 71 -9.36 -9.26 2.46
CA ASP A 71 -8.90 -10.30 1.51
C ASP A 71 -7.80 -9.78 0.60
N ASN A 72 -7.97 -8.59 0.02
CA ASN A 72 -6.96 -8.01 -0.84
C ASN A 72 -5.68 -7.67 -0.05
N LEU A 73 -5.84 -7.13 1.16
CA LEU A 73 -4.74 -6.90 2.08
C LEU A 73 -3.96 -8.19 2.39
N ARG A 74 -4.66 -9.29 2.69
CA ARG A 74 -4.05 -10.62 2.91
C ARG A 74 -3.31 -11.11 1.66
N GLN A 75 -3.91 -10.98 0.47
CA GLN A 75 -3.27 -11.38 -0.79
C GLN A 75 -1.98 -10.61 -1.03
N HIS A 76 -1.99 -9.29 -0.87
CA HIS A 76 -0.82 -8.44 -1.05
C HIS A 76 0.27 -8.72 -0.01
N PHE A 77 -0.09 -8.90 1.27
CA PHE A 77 0.85 -9.32 2.31
C PHE A 77 1.48 -10.68 2.01
N GLY A 78 0.68 -11.66 1.60
CA GLY A 78 1.17 -12.99 1.23
C GLY A 78 2.13 -12.96 0.04
N ARG A 79 1.86 -12.10 -0.95
CA ARG A 79 2.71 -11.97 -2.13
C ARG A 79 4.01 -11.20 -1.88
N ILE A 80 3.96 -10.13 -1.09
CA ILE A 80 5.06 -9.17 -0.95
C ILE A 80 5.91 -9.44 0.29
N LEU A 81 5.27 -9.83 1.40
CA LEU A 81 5.93 -10.01 2.71
C LEU A 81 5.95 -11.47 3.18
N LEU A 82 5.36 -12.40 2.41
CA LEU A 82 5.29 -13.82 2.73
C LEU A 82 4.70 -14.10 4.13
N THR A 83 3.76 -13.26 4.58
CA THR A 83 3.09 -13.38 5.87
C THR A 83 1.64 -12.89 5.80
N THR A 84 0.91 -12.96 6.90
CA THR A 84 -0.44 -12.39 7.02
C THR A 84 -0.40 -11.09 7.85
N PRO A 85 -1.35 -10.15 7.63
CA PRO A 85 -1.42 -8.91 8.42
C PRO A 85 -1.50 -9.14 9.92
N GLN A 86 -2.24 -10.17 10.36
CA GLN A 86 -2.40 -10.49 11.76
C GLN A 86 -1.13 -11.10 12.37
N ALA A 87 -0.46 -12.01 11.65
CA ALA A 87 0.83 -12.56 12.08
C ALA A 87 1.89 -11.45 12.18
N TYR A 88 1.92 -10.53 11.21
CA TYR A 88 2.79 -9.36 11.21
C TYR A 88 2.56 -8.49 12.47
N ARG A 89 1.31 -8.11 12.75
CA ARG A 89 0.97 -7.33 13.94
C ARG A 89 1.40 -8.02 15.24
N ARG A 90 1.11 -9.31 15.38
CA ARG A 90 1.49 -10.08 16.58
C ARG A 90 3.00 -10.10 16.79
N ALA A 91 3.76 -10.36 15.73
CA ALA A 91 5.22 -10.38 15.80
C ALA A 91 5.79 -9.00 16.20
N PHE A 92 5.22 -7.92 15.68
CA PHE A 92 5.64 -6.57 16.03
C PHE A 92 5.28 -6.20 17.47
N GLN A 93 4.07 -6.52 17.92
CA GLN A 93 3.63 -6.27 19.30
C GLN A 93 4.49 -7.05 20.31
N ALA A 94 4.80 -8.32 20.04
CA ALA A 94 5.69 -9.12 20.88
C ALA A 94 7.09 -8.50 21.00
N ARG A 95 7.62 -7.92 19.91
CA ARG A 95 8.90 -7.19 19.92
C ARG A 95 8.86 -5.84 20.65
N ARG A 96 7.69 -5.20 20.77
CA ARG A 96 7.53 -3.96 21.54
C ARG A 96 7.47 -4.20 23.05
N THR A 97 7.02 -5.38 23.46
CA THR A 97 6.88 -5.76 24.88
C THR A 97 8.11 -6.43 25.47
N ALA A 98 9.06 -6.86 24.63
CA ALA A 98 10.33 -7.44 25.02
C ALA A 98 11.40 -6.36 25.17
#